data_AF-A0AAQ4FF92-F1
#
_entry.id   AF-A0AAQ4FF92-F1
#
_cell.length_a   1.000
_cell.length_b   1.000
_cell.length_c   1.000
_cell.angle_alpha   90.00
_cell.angle_beta   90.00
_cell.angle_gamma   90.00
#
_symmetry.space_group_name_H-M   'P 1'
#
loop_
_entity.id
_entity.type
_entity.pdbx_description
1 polymer ?
#
loop_
_entity_poly.entity_id
_entity_poly.type
_entity_poly.pdbx_seq_one_letter_code
_entity_poly.pdbx_strand_id
1 'polypeptide(L)'
;MAEEPGLTSCLLIHTCNSPQSKVDAGVETLCKYLNNIADHPSEEKYRRIRLNNRIFQERVLPLEGALEFLQAAGFVRRHDEECPAEEWLEFPPDSDIEQLRMLADALCCAKPLVPVLDRSLRVLLPHEAAQQLVLPDSFFNLSPDELLREQEARRREVDLQTTLRTKAMRERDERREQMMYRYTLIRIRLPSGLLLQVLCSAFLA
;
A
#
# COMPACT_ATOMS: atom_id res chain seq x y z
N MET A 1 -6.65 14.39 16.67
CA MET A 1 -5.30 14.89 16.33
C MET A 1 -5.15 14.61 14.86
N ALA A 2 -5.17 15.64 14.01
CA ALA A 2 -4.94 15.45 12.59
C ALA A 2 -3.50 14.93 12.45
N GLU A 3 -3.33 13.73 11.91
CA GLU A 3 -2.00 13.23 11.56
C GLU A 3 -1.41 14.20 10.54
N GLU A 4 -0.25 14.76 10.85
CA GLU A 4 0.47 15.63 9.92
C GLU A 4 0.69 14.84 8.62
N PRO A 5 0.13 15.27 7.47
CA PRO A 5 0.09 14.48 6.25
C PRO A 5 1.48 14.02 5.80
N GLY A 6 2.52 14.81 6.08
CA GLY A 6 3.91 14.45 5.79
C GLY A 6 4.42 13.24 6.58
N LEU A 7 4.05 13.09 7.85
CA LEU A 7 4.44 11.94 8.68
C LEU A 7 3.71 10.67 8.23
N THR A 8 2.43 10.78 7.89
CA THR A 8 1.66 9.67 7.32
C THR A 8 2.29 9.19 6.01
N SER A 9 2.72 10.11 5.14
CA SER A 9 3.43 9.76 3.91
C SER A 9 4.79 9.08 4.17
N CYS A 10 5.56 9.50 5.18
CA CYS A 10 6.79 8.80 5.58
C CYS A 10 6.50 7.33 5.95
N LEU A 11 5.43 7.08 6.72
CA LEU A 11 5.05 5.73 7.11
C LEU A 11 4.59 4.90 5.91
N LEU A 12 3.84 5.48 4.99
CA LEU A 12 3.44 4.81 3.74
C LEU A 12 4.64 4.40 2.90
N ILE A 13 5.62 5.30 2.74
CA ILE A 13 6.85 5.04 1.97
C ILE A 13 7.57 3.81 2.52
N HIS A 14 7.72 3.70 3.84
CA HIS A 14 8.41 2.58 4.49
C HIS A 14 7.57 1.31 4.61
N THR A 15 6.24 1.41 4.71
CA THR A 15 5.36 0.27 5.00
C THR A 15 4.85 -0.43 3.74
N CYS A 16 4.50 0.33 2.70
CA CYS A 16 3.78 -0.20 1.52
C CYS A 16 4.70 -0.54 0.35
N ASN A 17 5.99 -0.20 0.41
CA ASN A 17 6.92 -0.37 -0.70
C ASN A 17 7.87 -1.54 -0.50
N SER A 18 8.11 -2.31 -1.57
CA SER A 18 9.07 -3.42 -1.59
C SER A 18 9.75 -3.53 -2.96
N PRO A 19 10.99 -4.04 -3.04
CA PRO A 19 11.91 -4.43 -1.96
C PRO A 19 12.57 -3.23 -1.25
N GLN A 20 13.12 -3.47 -0.05
CA GLN A 20 13.74 -2.43 0.79
C GLN A 20 14.81 -1.61 0.06
N SER A 21 15.60 -2.23 -0.82
CA SER A 21 16.62 -1.52 -1.60
C SER A 21 16.06 -0.40 -2.49
N LYS A 22 14.83 -0.54 -2.99
CA LYS A 22 14.15 0.53 -3.74
C LYS A 22 13.67 1.64 -2.81
N VAL A 23 13.19 1.28 -1.62
CA VAL A 23 12.77 2.24 -0.59
C VAL A 23 13.96 3.10 -0.18
N ASP A 24 15.08 2.49 0.21
CA ASP A 24 16.30 3.20 0.62
C ASP A 24 16.79 4.14 -0.50
N ALA A 25 16.74 3.67 -1.75
CA ALA A 25 17.15 4.44 -2.92
C ALA A 25 16.25 5.65 -3.18
N GLY A 26 14.93 5.51 -3.02
CA GLY A 26 14.00 6.62 -3.17
C GLY A 26 14.08 7.59 -2.00
N VAL A 27 14.19 7.10 -0.76
CA VAL A 27 14.42 7.91 0.44
C VAL A 27 15.69 8.75 0.30
N GLU A 28 16.80 8.16 -0.14
CA GLU A 28 18.05 8.88 -0.41
C GLU A 28 17.83 10.02 -1.43
N THR A 29 17.03 9.78 -2.46
CA THR A 29 16.74 10.78 -3.51
C THR A 29 15.84 11.90 -2.98
N LEU A 30 14.81 11.56 -2.20
CA LEU A 30 13.92 12.51 -1.55
C LEU A 30 14.68 13.42 -0.58
N CYS A 31 15.52 12.83 0.29
CA CYS A 31 16.35 13.59 1.22
C CYS A 31 17.33 14.51 0.47
N LYS A 32 17.89 14.08 -0.67
CA LYS A 32 18.72 14.96 -1.51
C LYS A 32 17.95 16.17 -2.04
N TYR A 33 16.71 15.98 -2.50
CA TYR A 33 15.90 17.12 -2.96
C TYR A 33 15.63 18.11 -1.83
N LEU A 34 15.22 17.63 -0.65
CA LEU A 34 14.95 18.48 0.51
C LEU A 34 16.22 19.21 0.99
N ASN A 35 17.33 18.48 1.16
CA ASN A 35 18.58 19.05 1.66
C ASN A 35 19.20 20.07 0.69
N ASN A 36 19.14 19.82 -0.63
CA ASN A 36 19.65 20.78 -1.60
C ASN A 36 18.93 22.14 -1.52
N ILE A 37 17.61 22.13 -1.26
CA ILE A 37 16.83 23.37 -1.07
C ILE A 37 17.16 24.00 0.29
N ALA A 38 17.28 23.18 1.34
CA ALA A 38 17.56 23.66 2.69
C ALA A 38 18.98 24.24 2.87
N ASP A 39 19.96 23.72 2.14
CA ASP A 39 21.35 24.18 2.17
C ASP A 39 21.58 25.37 1.21
N HIS A 40 20.83 25.43 0.12
CA HIS A 40 20.94 26.47 -0.90
C HIS A 40 19.57 27.11 -1.25
N PRO A 41 18.93 27.83 -0.29
CA PRO A 41 17.57 28.33 -0.47
C PRO A 41 17.45 29.40 -1.56
N SER A 42 18.52 30.13 -1.85
CA SER A 42 18.52 31.17 -2.90
C SER A 42 18.64 30.59 -4.31
N GLU A 43 18.91 29.29 -4.47
CA GLU A 43 19.19 28.70 -5.77
C GLU A 43 17.94 28.05 -6.39
N GLU A 44 17.33 28.72 -7.37
CA GLU A 44 16.07 28.31 -8.00
C GLU A 44 16.12 26.94 -8.68
N LYS A 45 17.31 26.52 -9.15
CA LYS A 45 17.48 25.22 -9.82
C LYS A 45 17.11 24.03 -8.92
N TYR A 46 17.29 24.18 -7.60
CA TYR A 46 16.97 23.13 -6.63
C TYR A 46 15.49 23.12 -6.23
N ARG A 47 14.80 24.25 -6.44
CA ARG A 47 13.37 24.40 -6.13
C ARG A 47 12.46 23.74 -7.16
N ARG A 48 12.99 23.26 -8.30
CA ARG A 48 12.22 22.66 -9.40
C ARG A 48 12.64 21.21 -9.65
N ILE A 49 11.67 20.30 -9.62
CA ILE A 49 11.87 18.88 -9.89
C ILE A 49 10.98 18.47 -11.08
N ARG A 50 11.58 18.13 -12.21
CA ARG A 50 10.83 17.69 -13.40
C ARG A 50 10.34 16.24 -13.22
N LEU A 51 9.05 15.98 -13.46
CA LEU A 51 8.49 14.63 -13.35
C LEU A 51 9.05 13.68 -14.42
N ASN A 52 9.47 14.23 -15.58
CA ASN A 52 10.13 13.45 -16.65
C ASN A 52 11.62 13.17 -16.39
N ASN A 53 12.17 13.61 -15.26
CA ASN A 53 13.56 13.27 -14.92
C ASN A 53 13.70 11.77 -14.69
N ARG A 54 14.67 11.13 -15.35
CA ARG A 54 14.92 9.68 -15.23
C ARG A 54 15.10 9.21 -13.79
N ILE A 55 15.83 9.96 -12.96
CA ILE A 55 16.05 9.61 -11.55
C ILE A 55 14.74 9.66 -10.78
N PHE A 56 13.91 10.67 -11.05
CA PHE A 56 12.61 10.82 -10.42
C PHE A 56 11.67 9.67 -10.82
N GLN A 57 11.58 9.35 -12.11
CA GLN A 57 10.74 8.27 -12.65
C GLN A 57 11.15 6.88 -12.16
N GLU A 58 12.45 6.64 -11.99
CA GLU A 58 12.95 5.32 -11.57
C GLU A 58 12.94 5.12 -10.06
N ARG A 59 13.23 6.17 -9.26
CA ARG A 59 13.47 6.05 -7.81
C ARG A 59 12.34 6.60 -6.94
N VAL A 60 11.61 7.62 -7.40
CA VAL A 60 10.64 8.34 -6.57
C VAL A 60 9.21 8.05 -6.99
N LEU A 61 8.90 8.22 -8.29
CA LEU A 61 7.55 8.00 -8.83
C LEU A 61 6.98 6.58 -8.56
N PRO A 62 7.77 5.49 -8.54
CA PRO A 62 7.24 4.16 -8.26
C PRO A 62 6.93 3.91 -6.78
N LEU A 63 7.34 4.81 -5.87
CA LEU A 63 7.12 4.66 -4.45
C LEU A 63 5.74 5.21 -4.05
N GLU A 64 4.93 4.36 -3.44
CA GLU A 64 3.65 4.75 -2.85
C GLU A 64 3.86 5.73 -1.69
N GLY A 65 3.15 6.85 -1.70
CA GLY A 65 3.27 7.92 -0.70
C GLY A 65 4.33 8.99 -1.02
N ALA A 66 5.16 8.81 -2.06
CA ALA A 66 6.26 9.75 -2.35
C ALA A 66 5.80 11.10 -2.93
N LEU A 67 4.73 11.12 -3.72
CA LEU A 67 4.17 12.37 -4.25
C LEU A 67 3.45 13.16 -3.16
N GLU A 68 2.68 12.45 -2.34
CA GLU A 68 1.98 12.98 -1.17
C GLU A 68 2.97 13.56 -0.17
N PHE A 69 4.12 12.90 0.03
CA PHE A 69 5.21 13.40 0.85
C PHE A 69 5.76 14.74 0.33
N LEU A 70 6.04 14.84 -0.98
CA LEU A 70 6.52 16.09 -1.58
C LEU A 70 5.47 17.20 -1.50
N GLN A 71 4.19 16.89 -1.72
CA GLN A 71 3.11 17.86 -1.56
C GLN A 71 2.98 18.35 -0.11
N ALA A 72 3.06 17.44 0.86
CA ALA A 72 3.03 17.77 2.28
C ALA A 72 4.27 18.57 2.72
N ALA A 73 5.41 18.38 2.06
CA ALA A 73 6.60 19.21 2.23
C ALA A 73 6.46 20.62 1.62
N GLY A 74 5.38 20.90 0.87
CA GLY A 74 5.11 22.22 0.30
C GLY A 74 5.42 22.36 -1.19
N PHE A 75 5.71 21.26 -1.89
CA PHE A 75 5.84 21.29 -3.35
C PHE A 75 4.48 21.39 -4.03
N VAL A 76 4.40 22.23 -5.06
CA VAL A 76 3.19 22.42 -5.87
C VAL A 76 3.43 21.86 -7.26
N ARG A 77 2.47 21.07 -7.76
CA ARG A 77 2.50 20.53 -9.12
C ARG A 77 2.13 21.63 -10.13
N ARG A 78 2.96 21.79 -11.15
CA ARG A 78 2.81 22.72 -12.27
C ARG A 78 2.89 21.93 -13.57
N HIS A 79 2.26 22.45 -14.61
CA HIS A 79 2.30 21.91 -15.96
C HIS A 79 2.46 23.07 -16.94
N ASP A 80 3.01 22.77 -18.11
CA ASP A 80 3.05 23.71 -19.22
C ASP A 80 1.67 23.77 -19.93
N GLU A 81 1.18 24.98 -20.23
CA GLU A 81 -0.08 25.20 -20.94
C GLU A 81 0.01 24.76 -22.41
N GLU A 82 1.20 24.80 -23.01
CA GLU A 82 1.42 24.42 -24.42
C GLU A 82 1.69 22.92 -24.58
N CYS A 83 2.30 22.30 -23.56
CA CYS A 83 2.71 20.90 -23.55
C CYS A 83 2.29 20.21 -22.23
N PRO A 84 1.08 19.60 -22.18
CA PRO A 84 0.60 18.93 -20.97
C PRO A 84 1.48 17.79 -20.45
N ALA A 85 2.38 17.28 -21.30
CA ALA A 85 3.33 16.21 -20.94
C ALA A 85 4.56 16.72 -20.16
N GLU A 86 4.76 18.04 -20.06
CA GLU A 86 5.84 18.65 -19.28
C GLU A 86 5.31 19.13 -17.93
N GLU A 87 5.42 18.24 -16.95
CA GLU A 87 5.01 18.52 -15.58
C GLU A 87 6.22 18.62 -14.64
N TRP A 88 6.16 19.52 -13.65
CA TRP A 88 7.17 19.65 -12.61
C TRP A 88 6.56 19.95 -11.23
N LEU A 89 7.33 19.65 -10.19
CA LEU A 89 7.09 20.09 -8.82
C LEU A 89 7.94 21.32 -8.55
N GLU A 90 7.33 22.36 -7.99
CA GLU A 90 8.00 23.61 -7.62
C GLU A 90 7.83 23.90 -6.14
N PHE A 91 8.92 24.25 -5.46
CA PHE A 91 8.92 24.65 -4.06
C PHE A 91 8.89 26.20 -3.94
N PRO A 92 7.78 26.78 -3.45
CA PRO A 92 7.63 28.24 -3.36
C PRO A 92 8.70 28.91 -2.50
N PRO A 93 9.08 30.17 -2.79
CA PRO A 93 10.03 30.94 -1.97
C PRO A 93 9.51 31.22 -0.56
N ASP A 94 8.19 31.34 -0.39
CA ASP A 94 7.53 31.68 0.88
C ASP A 94 7.31 30.46 1.80
N SER A 95 7.66 29.26 1.33
CA SER A 95 7.46 28.02 2.08
C SER A 95 8.52 27.81 3.17
N ASP A 96 8.15 27.09 4.23
CA ASP A 96 8.98 26.86 5.40
C ASP A 96 10.12 25.86 5.12
N ILE A 97 11.37 26.32 5.25
CA ILE A 97 12.57 25.50 5.07
C ILE A 97 12.81 24.59 6.28
N GLU A 98 12.38 25.01 7.49
CA GLU A 98 12.53 24.20 8.70
C GLU A 98 11.66 22.93 8.60
N GLN A 99 10.46 23.06 8.02
CA GLN A 99 9.60 21.91 7.71
C GLN A 99 10.29 20.88 6.80
N LEU A 100 11.07 21.31 5.79
CA LEU A 100 11.82 20.40 4.93
C LEU A 100 12.84 19.58 5.72
N ARG A 101 13.55 20.22 6.65
CA ARG A 101 14.53 19.55 7.52
C ARG A 101 13.85 18.55 8.45
N MET A 102 12.75 18.96 9.08
CA MET A 102 11.97 18.06 9.95
C MET A 102 11.45 16.84 9.19
N LEU A 103 10.93 17.03 7.97
CA LEU A 103 10.43 15.93 7.15
C LEU A 103 11.56 15.03 6.63
N ALA A 104 12.73 15.58 6.28
CA ALA A 104 13.90 14.80 5.90
C ALA A 104 14.39 13.91 7.05
N ASP A 105 14.46 14.47 8.27
CA ASP A 105 14.83 13.73 9.47
C ASP A 105 13.78 12.66 9.82
N ALA A 106 12.49 13.01 9.74
CA ALA A 106 11.39 12.08 9.95
C ALA A 106 11.41 10.91 8.96
N LEU A 107 11.68 11.17 7.68
CA LEU A 107 11.77 10.13 6.65
C LEU A 107 12.96 9.19 6.89
N CYS A 108 14.08 9.71 7.39
CA CYS A 108 15.26 8.91 7.77
C CYS A 108 15.03 8.07 9.04
N CYS A 109 14.27 8.59 10.00
CA CYS A 109 14.02 7.91 11.28
C CYS A 109 12.78 7.02 11.28
N ALA A 110 11.90 7.15 10.27
CA ALA A 110 10.68 6.37 10.15
C ALA A 110 11.00 4.87 10.06
N LYS A 111 10.21 4.08 10.78
CA LYS A 111 10.26 2.62 10.74
C LYS A 111 8.99 2.10 10.08
N PRO A 112 9.08 1.05 9.25
CA PRO A 112 7.90 0.40 8.69
C PRO A 112 6.92 -0.02 9.79
N LEU A 113 5.63 0.23 9.59
CA LEU A 113 4.59 -0.32 10.45
C LEU A 113 4.50 -1.83 10.17
N VAL A 114 4.84 -2.64 11.16
CA VAL A 114 4.71 -4.09 11.04
C VAL A 114 3.30 -4.47 11.45
N PRO A 115 2.48 -5.05 10.55
CA PRO A 115 1.16 -5.51 10.93
C PRO A 115 1.31 -6.60 11.99
N VAL A 116 0.69 -6.40 13.15
CA VAL A 116 0.65 -7.40 14.22
C VAL A 116 -0.55 -8.29 13.98
N LEU A 117 -0.29 -9.59 13.94
CA LEU A 117 -1.36 -10.59 13.85
C LEU A 117 -1.90 -10.85 15.25
N ASP A 118 -3.11 -10.35 15.55
CA ASP A 118 -3.81 -10.78 16.76
C ASP A 118 -4.31 -12.22 16.55
N ARG A 119 -3.91 -13.10 17.47
CA ARG A 119 -4.23 -14.54 17.44
C ARG A 119 -5.13 -14.83 18.63
N SER A 120 -6.41 -14.52 18.49
CA SER A 120 -7.38 -14.79 19.55
C SER A 120 -7.74 -16.28 19.56
N LEU A 121 -6.96 -17.04 20.34
CA LEU A 121 -7.15 -18.47 20.56
C LEU A 121 -8.25 -18.72 21.60
N ARG A 122 -9.24 -19.52 21.24
CA ARG A 122 -10.33 -19.96 22.11
C ARG A 122 -10.44 -21.48 22.06
N VAL A 123 -10.61 -22.10 23.22
CA VAL A 123 -10.97 -23.52 23.31
C VAL A 123 -12.46 -23.59 23.62
N LEU A 124 -13.21 -24.21 22.73
CA LEU A 124 -14.65 -24.41 22.84
C LEU A 124 -14.92 -25.84 23.30
N LEU A 125 -15.82 -25.97 24.27
CA LEU A 125 -16.39 -27.25 24.65
C LEU A 125 -17.35 -27.75 23.55
N PRO A 126 -17.60 -29.07 23.45
CA PRO A 126 -18.46 -29.63 22.41
C PRO A 126 -19.86 -28.99 22.32
N HIS A 127 -20.42 -28.59 23.47
CA HIS A 127 -21.74 -27.95 23.54
C HIS A 127 -21.73 -26.50 23.04
N GLU A 128 -20.70 -25.72 23.37
CA GLU A 128 -20.53 -24.33 22.94
C GLU A 128 -20.24 -24.26 21.44
N ALA A 129 -19.41 -25.19 20.95
CA ALA A 129 -19.06 -25.26 19.55
C ALA A 129 -20.26 -25.57 18.67
N ALA A 130 -21.19 -26.42 19.11
CA ALA A 130 -22.42 -26.72 18.37
C ALA A 130 -23.31 -25.49 18.18
N GLN A 131 -23.28 -24.52 19.11
CA GLN A 131 -24.06 -23.28 19.03
C GLN A 131 -23.38 -22.19 18.16
N GLN A 132 -22.05 -22.21 18.03
CA GLN A 132 -21.27 -21.19 17.29
C GLN A 132 -20.90 -21.59 15.84
N LEU A 133 -21.55 -22.61 15.27
CA LEU A 133 -21.27 -23.07 13.91
C LEU A 133 -21.71 -22.08 12.82
N VAL A 134 -22.61 -21.14 13.14
CA VAL A 134 -23.09 -20.15 12.17
C VAL A 134 -22.13 -18.97 12.11
N LEU A 135 -21.38 -18.87 11.02
CA LEU A 135 -20.60 -17.68 10.70
C LEU A 135 -21.55 -16.63 10.11
N PRO A 136 -21.40 -15.34 10.45
CA PRO A 136 -22.14 -14.28 9.78
C PRO A 136 -21.85 -14.26 8.28
N ASP A 137 -22.81 -13.84 7.46
CA ASP A 137 -22.62 -13.74 6.01
C ASP A 137 -21.47 -12.80 5.61
N SER A 138 -21.13 -11.83 6.47
CA SER A 138 -19.96 -10.97 6.32
C SER A 138 -18.61 -11.70 6.38
N PHE A 139 -18.60 -12.98 6.79
CA PHE A 139 -17.45 -13.87 6.69
C PHE A 139 -17.08 -14.20 5.24
N PHE A 140 -18.09 -14.30 4.38
CA PHE A 140 -17.92 -14.69 3.00
C PHE A 140 -17.79 -13.45 2.12
N ASN A 141 -16.79 -13.45 1.23
CA ASN A 141 -16.63 -12.37 0.24
C ASN A 141 -17.67 -12.45 -0.88
N LEU A 142 -18.33 -13.59 -1.04
CA LEU A 142 -19.31 -13.88 -2.07
C LEU A 142 -20.51 -14.53 -1.41
N SER A 143 -21.69 -14.03 -1.76
CA SER A 143 -22.93 -14.72 -1.42
C SER A 143 -23.05 -16.03 -2.21
N PRO A 144 -23.84 -17.00 -1.74
CA PRO A 144 -24.12 -18.23 -2.49
C PRO A 144 -24.63 -17.97 -3.90
N ASP A 145 -25.45 -16.94 -4.08
CA ASP A 145 -26.03 -16.53 -5.37
C ASP A 145 -25.00 -15.88 -6.31
N GLU A 146 -23.99 -15.20 -5.76
CA GLU A 146 -22.86 -14.68 -6.54
C GLU A 146 -21.90 -15.80 -6.94
N LEU A 147 -21.67 -16.77 -6.07
CA LEU A 147 -20.85 -17.95 -6.36
C LEU A 147 -21.44 -18.79 -7.50
N LEU A 148 -22.77 -18.98 -7.50
CA LEU A 148 -23.50 -19.66 -8.59
C LEU A 148 -23.35 -18.92 -9.92
N ARG A 149 -23.52 -17.59 -9.91
CA ARG A 149 -23.34 -16.75 -11.11
C ARG A 149 -21.90 -16.76 -11.61
N GLU A 150 -20.92 -16.74 -10.70
CA GLU A 150 -19.51 -16.82 -11.05
C GLU A 150 -19.16 -18.21 -11.62
N GLN A 151 -19.71 -19.30 -11.07
CA GLN A 151 -19.53 -20.64 -11.64
C GLN A 151 -20.10 -20.74 -13.06
N GLU A 152 -21.28 -20.19 -13.32
CA GLU A 152 -21.85 -20.16 -14.67
C GLU A 152 -21.01 -19.33 -15.63
N ALA A 153 -20.51 -18.18 -15.20
CA ALA A 153 -19.62 -17.34 -15.99
C ALA A 153 -18.28 -18.02 -16.26
N ARG A 154 -17.64 -18.60 -15.24
CA ARG A 154 -16.40 -19.38 -15.35
C ARG A 154 -16.58 -20.60 -16.24
N ARG A 155 -17.72 -21.29 -16.19
CA ARG A 155 -18.01 -22.43 -17.07
C ARG A 155 -18.08 -21.99 -18.53
N ARG A 156 -18.79 -20.89 -18.81
CA ARG A 156 -18.83 -20.27 -20.16
C ARG A 156 -17.45 -19.79 -20.61
N GLU A 157 -16.66 -19.25 -19.70
CA GLU A 157 -15.32 -18.76 -19.98
C GLU A 157 -14.33 -19.90 -20.21
N VAL A 158 -14.43 -21.02 -19.49
CA VAL A 158 -13.66 -22.25 -19.72
C VAL A 158 -13.97 -22.84 -21.09
N ASP A 159 -15.26 -22.86 -21.49
CA ASP A 159 -15.69 -23.29 -22.83
C ASP A 159 -15.14 -22.37 -23.94
N LEU A 160 -14.90 -21.09 -23.65
CA LEU A 160 -14.20 -20.15 -24.54
C LEU A 160 -12.66 -20.33 -24.50
N GLN A 161 -12.10 -20.60 -23.32
CA GLN A 161 -10.67 -20.77 -23.04
C GLN A 161 -10.10 -22.12 -23.47
N THR A 162 -10.91 -23.11 -23.88
CA THR A 162 -10.45 -24.30 -24.62
C THR A 162 -9.79 -23.97 -25.97
N THR A 163 -9.82 -22.69 -26.38
CA THR A 163 -9.03 -22.16 -27.50
C THR A 163 -7.72 -21.55 -26.99
N LEU A 164 -6.58 -21.87 -27.63
CA LEU A 164 -5.21 -21.54 -27.20
C LEU A 164 -5.02 -20.07 -26.72
N ARG A 165 -4.65 -19.87 -25.43
CA ARG A 165 -4.38 -18.56 -24.81
C ARG A 165 -2.91 -18.12 -24.91
N THR A 166 -2.70 -16.80 -24.90
CA THR A 166 -1.38 -16.14 -24.92
C THR A 166 -0.84 -15.86 -23.50
N LYS A 167 0.50 -15.76 -23.38
CA LYS A 167 1.23 -15.55 -22.11
C LYS A 167 0.73 -14.33 -21.31
N ALA A 168 0.33 -13.25 -21.99
CA ALA A 168 -0.19 -12.03 -21.36
C ALA A 168 -1.51 -12.22 -20.59
N MET A 169 -2.30 -13.24 -20.95
CA MET A 169 -3.54 -13.55 -20.24
C MET A 169 -3.29 -14.24 -18.89
N ARG A 170 -2.21 -15.01 -18.75
CA ARG A 170 -1.87 -15.72 -17.49
C ARG A 170 -1.39 -14.74 -16.40
N GLU A 171 -0.51 -13.81 -16.77
CA GLU A 171 0.00 -12.78 -15.82
C GLU A 171 -1.10 -11.82 -15.33
N ARG A 172 -2.13 -11.56 -16.15
CA ARG A 172 -3.26 -10.71 -15.76
C ARG A 172 -4.19 -11.40 -14.75
N ASP A 173 -4.35 -12.72 -14.86
CA ASP A 173 -5.15 -13.51 -13.91
C ASP A 173 -4.42 -13.65 -12.56
N GLU A 174 -3.10 -13.88 -12.56
CA GLU A 174 -2.29 -13.95 -11.32
C GLU A 174 -2.31 -12.63 -10.50
N ARG A 175 -2.36 -11.47 -11.16
CA ARG A 175 -2.49 -10.17 -10.47
C ARG A 175 -3.87 -9.95 -9.84
N ARG A 176 -4.91 -10.61 -10.37
CA ARG A 176 -6.27 -10.56 -9.80
C ARG A 176 -6.44 -11.52 -8.62
N GLU A 177 -5.65 -12.57 -8.56
CA GLU A 177 -5.71 -13.60 -7.52
C GLU A 177 -4.99 -13.23 -6.21
N GLN A 178 -4.36 -12.05 -6.13
CA GLN A 178 -3.85 -11.50 -4.87
C GLN A 178 -5.00 -11.01 -3.99
N MET A 179 -5.80 -11.96 -3.51
CA MET A 179 -6.86 -11.71 -2.53
C MET A 179 -6.21 -11.42 -1.17
N MET A 180 -6.30 -10.16 -0.76
CA MET A 180 -5.86 -9.73 0.58
C MET A 180 -6.94 -10.09 1.60
N TYR A 181 -6.71 -11.13 2.39
CA TYR A 181 -7.65 -11.54 3.44
C TYR A 181 -7.45 -10.67 4.69
N ARG A 182 -8.53 -9.98 5.12
CA ARG A 182 -8.51 -9.12 6.33
C ARG A 182 -8.42 -9.91 7.63
N TYR A 183 -8.95 -11.12 7.63
CA TYR A 183 -8.89 -12.05 8.76
C TYR A 183 -8.99 -13.50 8.28
N THR A 184 -8.56 -14.44 9.11
CA THR A 184 -8.63 -15.88 8.86
C THR A 184 -9.08 -16.58 10.13
N LEU A 185 -10.08 -17.44 10.04
CA LEU A 185 -10.58 -18.24 11.17
C LEU A 185 -10.22 -19.71 10.97
N ILE A 186 -9.41 -20.25 11.88
CA ILE A 186 -8.96 -21.65 11.87
C ILE A 186 -9.68 -22.39 13.00
N ARG A 187 -10.36 -23.51 12.68
CA ARG A 187 -11.01 -24.39 13.66
C ARG A 187 -10.43 -25.80 13.58
N ILE A 188 -9.95 -26.33 14.71
CA ILE A 188 -9.33 -27.66 14.79
C ILE A 188 -10.10 -28.49 15.83
N ARG A 189 -10.64 -29.64 15.41
CA ARG A 189 -11.28 -30.60 16.31
C ARG A 189 -10.24 -31.56 16.86
N LEU A 190 -10.06 -31.60 18.17
CA LEU A 190 -9.15 -32.52 18.83
C LEU A 190 -9.81 -33.90 19.05
N PRO A 191 -9.02 -34.98 19.18
CA PRO A 191 -9.54 -36.33 19.43
C PRO A 191 -10.37 -36.44 20.72
N SER A 192 -10.13 -35.55 21.69
CA SER A 192 -10.90 -35.44 22.95
C SER A 192 -12.29 -34.82 22.79
N GLY A 193 -12.66 -34.40 21.57
CA GLY A 193 -13.93 -33.74 21.28
C GLY A 193 -13.91 -32.22 21.45
N LEU A 194 -12.84 -31.64 22.00
CA LEU A 194 -12.63 -30.20 22.11
C LEU A 194 -12.44 -29.55 20.73
N LEU A 195 -12.88 -28.30 20.60
CA LEU A 195 -12.69 -27.51 19.39
C LEU A 195 -11.82 -26.30 19.69
N LEU A 196 -10.66 -26.22 19.04
CA LEU A 196 -9.79 -25.06 19.07
C LEU A 196 -10.22 -24.10 17.96
N GLN A 197 -10.51 -22.84 18.30
CA GLN A 197 -10.77 -21.77 17.36
C GLN A 197 -9.67 -20.71 17.46
N VAL A 198 -9.09 -20.32 16.34
CA VAL A 198 -8.12 -19.23 16.24
C VAL A 198 -8.63 -18.24 15.22
N LEU A 199 -8.90 -17.01 15.64
CA LEU A 199 -9.15 -15.90 14.73
C LEU A 199 -7.86 -15.10 14.60
N CYS A 200 -7.31 -15.11 13.39
CA CYS A 200 -6.15 -14.34 12.99
C CYS A 200 -6.64 -13.07 12.27
N SER A 201 -6.44 -11.91 12.86
CA SER A 201 -6.75 -10.62 12.23
C SER A 201 -5.49 -9.77 12.20
N ALA A 202 -5.19 -9.20 11.02
CA ALA A 202 -4.07 -8.28 10.89
C ALA A 202 -4.54 -6.88 11.31
N PHE A 203 -3.86 -6.29 12.29
CA PHE A 203 -4.04 -4.90 12.69
C PHE A 203 -2.71 -4.16 12.55
N LEU A 204 -2.77 -2.89 12.15
CA LEU A 204 -1.64 -1.99 12.25
C LEU A 204 -1.48 -1.64 13.74
N ALA A 205 -0.28 -1.88 14.29
CA ALA A 205 0.06 -1.61 15.69
C ALA A 205 0.81 -0.29 15.83
#